data_AF-A0A836U1Y2-F1
#
_entry.id   AF-A0A836U1Y2-F1
#
_cell.length_a   1.000
_cell.length_b   1.000
_cell.length_c   1.000
_cell.angle_alpha   90.00
_cell.angle_beta   90.00
_cell.angle_gamma   90.00
#
_symmetry.space_group_name_H-M   'P 1'
#
loop_
_entity.id
_entity.type
_entity.pdbx_description
1 polymer ?
#
loop_
_entity_poly.entity_id
_entity_poly.type
_entity_poly.pdbx_seq_one_letter_code
_entity_poly.pdbx_strand_id
1 'polypeptide(L)'
;MDRYTLENEQGSIAKITSYGGIINELLVPDHGGILGDVVLDFDDLKQYETENFYFGCITGRVANRIAKGKFSVDGKDYTVVVNNEPNHLHGGTVGFDKVVWDAEELNTDRGPAENGQPDLELVEA
;
A
#
# COMPACT_ATOMS: atom_id res chain seq x y z
N MET A 1 11.95 -9.37 -3.95
CA MET A 1 11.10 -8.26 -3.48
C MET A 1 11.49 -7.10 -4.33
N ASP A 2 10.51 -6.57 -5.03
CA ASP A 2 10.73 -5.69 -6.16
C ASP A 2 10.36 -4.27 -5.77
N ARG A 3 10.96 -3.31 -6.47
CA ARG A 3 10.68 -1.89 -6.32
C ARG A 3 10.38 -1.32 -7.69
N TYR A 4 9.31 -0.55 -7.74
CA TYR A 4 8.79 0.08 -8.94
C TYR A 4 8.91 1.58 -8.77
N THR A 5 9.30 2.27 -9.84
CA THR A 5 9.36 3.72 -9.89
C THR A 5 8.43 4.18 -11.00
N LEU A 6 7.47 5.03 -10.64
CA LEU A 6 6.54 5.66 -11.58
C LEU A 6 6.85 7.16 -11.62
N GLU A 7 6.97 7.72 -12.81
CA GLU A 7 7.16 9.15 -13.04
C GLU A 7 6.06 9.68 -13.98
N ASN A 8 5.53 10.86 -13.70
CA ASN A 8 4.57 11.53 -14.59
C ASN A 8 5.23 12.68 -15.39
N GLU A 9 4.57 13.24 -16.40
CA GLU A 9 5.13 14.35 -17.20
C GLU A 9 5.38 15.63 -16.39
N GLN A 10 4.74 15.75 -15.22
CA GLN A 10 4.92 16.90 -14.32
C GLN A 10 6.13 16.74 -13.39
N GLY A 11 6.84 15.60 -13.47
CA GLY A 11 8.07 15.32 -12.72
C GLY A 11 7.86 14.76 -11.32
N SER A 12 6.61 14.41 -10.94
CA SER A 12 6.36 13.69 -9.69
C SER A 12 6.82 12.25 -9.82
N ILE A 13 7.43 11.70 -8.78
CA ILE A 13 7.98 10.35 -8.76
C ILE A 13 7.41 9.59 -7.55
N ALA A 14 6.81 8.42 -7.80
CA ALA A 14 6.40 7.49 -6.76
C ALA A 14 7.30 6.25 -6.77
N LYS A 15 7.80 5.84 -5.61
CA LYS A 15 8.49 4.55 -5.44
C LYS A 15 7.62 3.62 -4.60
N ILE A 16 7.37 2.45 -5.15
CA ILE A 16 6.45 1.46 -4.60
C ILE A 16 7.19 0.14 -4.44
N THR A 17 7.02 -0.52 -3.31
CA THR A 17 7.59 -1.84 -3.06
C THR A 17 6.56 -2.94 -3.17
N SER A 18 6.96 -4.13 -3.65
CA SER A 18 6.03 -5.26 -3.75
C SER A 18 5.60 -5.83 -2.39
N TYR A 19 6.37 -5.60 -1.33
CA TYR A 19 5.93 -5.92 0.02
C TYR A 19 4.92 -4.88 0.52
N GLY A 20 3.74 -5.34 0.91
CA GLY A 20 2.65 -4.52 1.40
C GLY A 20 2.10 -3.51 0.38
N GLY A 21 2.58 -3.50 -0.87
CA GLY A 21 2.28 -2.45 -1.84
C GLY A 21 2.64 -1.05 -1.34
N ILE A 22 3.73 -0.93 -0.57
CA ILE A 22 4.08 0.28 0.16
C ILE A 22 4.57 1.37 -0.79
N ILE A 23 3.95 2.54 -0.78
CA ILE A 23 4.56 3.77 -1.27
C ILE A 23 5.62 4.20 -0.25
N ASN A 24 6.89 4.01 -0.58
CA ASN A 24 8.01 4.31 0.31
C ASN A 24 8.71 5.63 -0.02
N GLU A 25 8.37 6.27 -1.14
CA GLU A 25 8.84 7.62 -1.47
C GLU A 25 7.84 8.25 -2.45
N LEU A 26 7.47 9.52 -2.22
CA LEU A 26 6.63 10.27 -3.15
C LEU A 26 7.21 11.68 -3.31
N LEU A 27 8.03 11.85 -4.34
CA LEU A 27 8.64 13.12 -4.68
C LEU A 27 7.67 13.95 -5.50
N VAL A 28 7.33 15.14 -5.01
CA VAL A 28 6.42 16.08 -5.69
C VAL A 28 7.13 17.42 -5.84
N PRO A 29 7.08 18.06 -7.02
CA PRO A 29 7.65 19.39 -7.20
C PRO A 29 6.86 20.43 -6.39
N ASP A 30 7.58 21.26 -5.64
CA ASP A 30 7.00 22.44 -5.02
C ASP A 30 6.71 23.55 -6.04
N HIS A 31 6.26 24.72 -5.57
CA HIS A 31 6.00 25.87 -6.45
C HIS A 31 7.23 26.33 -7.26
N GLY A 32 8.45 26.06 -6.78
CA GLY A 32 9.69 26.35 -7.49
C GLY A 32 10.18 25.22 -8.40
N GLY A 33 9.46 24.09 -8.46
CA GLY A 33 9.87 22.89 -9.19
C GLY A 33 10.89 22.02 -8.44
N ILE A 34 11.15 22.29 -7.15
CA ILE A 34 12.07 21.49 -6.35
C ILE A 34 11.32 20.28 -5.82
N LEU A 35 11.84 19.08 -6.07
CA LEU A 35 11.26 17.84 -5.56
C LEU A 35 11.45 17.73 -4.05
N GLY A 36 10.37 17.44 -3.34
CA GLY A 36 10.38 17.06 -1.93
C GLY A 36 9.57 15.80 -1.71
N ASP A 37 10.02 14.95 -0.78
CA ASP A 37 9.24 13.79 -0.35
C ASP A 37 8.09 14.23 0.56
N VAL A 38 6.89 13.75 0.26
CA VAL A 38 5.65 14.14 0.96
C VAL A 38 5.00 12.99 1.72
N VAL A 39 5.63 11.82 1.79
CA VAL A 39 5.16 10.68 2.62
C VAL A 39 6.11 10.43 3.79
N LEU A 40 5.61 9.68 4.78
CA LEU A 40 6.45 9.13 5.84
C LEU A 40 6.87 7.72 5.44
N ASP A 41 8.12 7.40 5.70
CA ASP A 41 8.72 6.12 5.32
C ASP A 41 9.73 5.63 6.38
N PHE A 42 10.35 4.50 6.07
CA PHE A 42 11.50 3.99 6.78
C PHE A 42 12.64 3.73 5.79
N ASP A 43 13.88 3.89 6.27
CA ASP A 43 15.07 3.59 5.48
C ASP A 43 15.24 2.08 5.18
N ASP A 44 14.76 1.21 6.09
CA ASP A 44 14.93 -0.24 6.01
C ASP A 44 13.57 -0.98 5.99
N LEU A 45 13.45 -1.93 5.07
CA LEU A 45 12.33 -2.88 5.00
C LEU A 45 12.07 -3.56 6.34
N LYS A 46 13.12 -3.88 7.10
CA LYS A 46 12.98 -4.55 8.39
C LYS A 46 12.12 -3.75 9.36
N GLN A 47 12.18 -2.42 9.28
CA GLN A 47 11.35 -1.55 10.10
C GLN A 47 9.88 -1.66 9.72
N TYR A 48 9.54 -1.82 8.44
CA TYR A 48 8.17 -2.10 8.02
C TYR A 48 7.64 -3.44 8.55
N GLU A 49 8.51 -4.43 8.78
CA GLU A 49 8.11 -5.72 9.37
C GLU A 49 7.89 -5.62 10.90
N THR A 50 8.69 -4.81 11.59
CA THR A 50 8.75 -4.79 13.06
C THR A 50 8.05 -3.60 13.70
N GLU A 51 7.98 -2.47 12.99
CA GLU A 51 7.42 -1.20 13.42
C GLU A 51 6.12 -0.95 12.63
N ASN A 52 5.00 -1.46 13.15
CA ASN A 52 3.75 -1.50 12.40
C ASN A 52 2.93 -0.19 12.54
N PHE A 53 3.32 0.85 11.79
CA PHE A 53 2.55 2.11 11.68
C PHE A 53 1.69 2.22 10.41
N TYR A 54 1.67 1.19 9.56
CA TYR A 54 0.90 1.18 8.30
C TYR A 54 1.26 2.33 7.32
N PHE A 55 2.52 2.79 7.32
CA PHE A 55 2.96 3.82 6.38
C PHE A 55 2.92 3.31 4.94
N GLY A 56 2.21 4.05 4.08
CA GLY A 56 2.17 3.84 2.63
C GLY A 56 1.58 2.52 2.12
N CYS A 57 1.21 1.58 2.99
CA CYS A 57 0.84 0.22 2.62
C CYS A 57 -0.61 0.08 2.11
N ILE A 58 -0.84 -0.94 1.28
CA ILE A 58 -2.15 -1.46 0.97
C ILE A 58 -2.71 -2.13 2.23
N THR A 59 -3.78 -1.55 2.75
CA THR A 59 -4.42 -2.01 3.99
C THR A 59 -5.62 -2.91 3.68
N GLY A 60 -5.64 -4.14 4.19
CA GLY A 60 -6.75 -5.05 3.94
C GLY A 60 -6.59 -6.43 4.59
N ARG A 61 -7.59 -7.32 4.49
CA ARG A 61 -8.79 -7.23 3.63
C ARG A 61 -9.85 -6.22 4.06
N VAL A 62 -9.90 -5.87 5.34
CA VAL A 62 -10.79 -4.82 5.86
C VAL A 62 -9.93 -3.76 6.51
N ALA A 63 -9.94 -2.57 5.92
CA ALA A 63 -9.29 -1.42 6.52
C ALA A 63 -10.05 -0.97 7.77
N ASN A 64 -9.29 -0.48 8.75
CA ASN A 64 -9.76 -0.08 10.07
C ASN A 64 -10.40 -1.25 10.84
N ARG A 65 -11.43 -1.01 11.65
CA ARG A 65 -11.84 -1.92 12.72
C ARG A 65 -13.10 -2.73 12.41
N ILE A 66 -13.06 -4.02 12.71
CA ILE A 66 -14.25 -4.84 12.93
C ILE A 66 -14.45 -4.99 14.45
N ALA A 67 -15.58 -4.47 14.92
CA ALA A 67 -15.91 -4.42 16.34
C ALA A 67 -15.88 -5.83 16.95
N LYS A 68 -15.11 -6.02 18.03
CA LYS A 68 -14.99 -7.33 18.72
C LYS A 68 -14.51 -8.47 17.83
N GLY A 69 -13.98 -8.17 16.65
CA GLY A 69 -13.65 -9.16 15.62
C GLY A 69 -14.87 -9.96 15.14
N LYS A 70 -16.09 -9.41 15.23
CA LYS A 70 -17.32 -10.14 14.90
C LYS A 70 -18.15 -9.39 13.87
N PHE A 71 -18.68 -10.13 12.91
CA PHE A 71 -19.60 -9.63 11.89
C PHE A 71 -20.43 -10.80 11.34
N SER A 72 -21.50 -10.48 10.62
CA SER A 72 -22.36 -11.48 9.98
C SER A 72 -22.54 -11.14 8.51
N VAL A 73 -22.50 -12.16 7.65
CA VAL A 73 -22.79 -12.03 6.21
C VAL A 73 -23.81 -13.10 5.87
N ASP A 74 -24.91 -12.70 5.22
CA ASP A 74 -26.01 -13.60 4.83
C ASP A 74 -26.53 -14.49 5.97
N GLY A 75 -26.65 -13.90 7.17
CA GLY A 75 -27.13 -14.61 8.35
C GLY A 75 -26.15 -15.59 8.98
N LYS A 76 -24.91 -15.69 8.46
CA LYS A 76 -23.83 -16.47 9.05
C LYS A 76 -22.86 -15.58 9.82
N ASP A 77 -22.62 -15.94 11.07
CA ASP A 77 -21.69 -15.24 11.96
C ASP A 77 -20.25 -15.67 11.70
N TYR A 78 -19.35 -14.68 11.72
CA TYR A 78 -17.92 -14.85 11.57
C TYR A 78 -17.20 -14.21 12.76
N THR A 79 -16.11 -14.85 13.19
CA THR A 79 -15.18 -14.30 14.16
C THR A 79 -13.79 -14.27 13.54
N VAL A 80 -13.13 -13.13 13.62
CA VAL A 80 -11.76 -12.89 13.15
C VAL A 80 -10.87 -12.50 14.32
N VAL A 81 -9.55 -12.59 14.12
CA VAL A 81 -8.56 -12.30 15.16
C VAL A 81 -8.72 -10.89 15.73
N VAL A 82 -8.61 -10.75 17.05
CA VAL A 82 -8.54 -9.44 17.71
C VAL A 82 -7.07 -9.10 17.89
N ASN A 83 -6.52 -8.29 16.99
CA ASN A 83 -5.12 -7.84 17.01
C ASN A 83 -4.96 -6.43 17.59
N ASN A 84 -6.06 -5.70 17.78
CA ASN A 84 -6.08 -4.39 18.42
C ASN A 84 -7.23 -4.33 19.41
N GLU A 85 -7.05 -4.99 20.56
CA GLU A 85 -8.09 -5.17 21.58
C GLU A 85 -8.90 -3.87 21.83
N PRO A 86 -10.25 -3.94 21.78
CA PRO A 86 -11.08 -5.14 21.64
C PRO A 86 -11.38 -5.56 20.19
N ASN A 87 -10.71 -5.01 19.17
CA ASN A 87 -11.11 -5.10 17.77
C ASN A 87 -10.12 -5.87 16.87
N HIS A 88 -10.64 -6.33 15.75
CA HIS A 88 -9.82 -6.68 14.59
C HIS A 88 -9.50 -5.39 13.85
N LEU A 89 -8.25 -5.16 13.49
CA LEU A 89 -7.74 -3.95 12.84
C LEU A 89 -6.95 -4.33 11.59
N HIS A 90 -7.22 -3.64 10.48
CA HIS A 90 -6.38 -3.64 9.27
C HIS A 90 -6.07 -5.05 8.73
N GLY A 91 -7.05 -5.96 8.73
CA GLY A 91 -6.89 -7.33 8.24
C GLY A 91 -6.26 -8.32 9.23
N GLY A 92 -5.85 -7.87 10.42
CA GLY A 92 -5.45 -8.75 11.51
C GLY A 92 -3.93 -8.91 11.65
N THR A 93 -3.51 -10.09 12.08
CA THR A 93 -2.08 -10.40 12.33
C THR A 93 -1.25 -10.36 11.05
N VAL A 94 -1.79 -10.91 9.96
CA VAL A 94 -1.21 -10.87 8.62
C VAL A 94 -2.26 -10.26 7.70
N GLY A 95 -2.22 -8.94 7.57
CA GLY A 95 -3.00 -8.18 6.61
C GLY A 95 -2.26 -8.04 5.29
N PHE A 96 -2.89 -7.35 4.35
CA PHE A 96 -2.32 -7.00 3.04
C PHE A 96 -1.05 -6.17 3.11
N ASP A 97 -0.80 -5.51 4.25
CA ASP A 97 0.40 -4.75 4.54
C ASP A 97 1.65 -5.64 4.74
N LYS A 98 1.46 -6.96 4.93
CA LYS A 98 2.53 -7.92 5.23
C LYS A 98 2.71 -9.03 4.19
N VAL A 99 2.08 -8.90 3.03
CA VAL A 99 2.21 -9.86 1.93
C VAL A 99 3.11 -9.29 0.83
N VAL A 100 3.73 -10.17 0.04
CA VAL A 100 4.42 -9.77 -1.18
C VAL A 100 3.43 -9.90 -2.32
N TRP A 101 3.19 -8.79 -3.01
CA TRP A 101 2.32 -8.69 -4.17
C TRP A 101 3.08 -9.04 -5.44
N ASP A 102 2.42 -9.72 -6.36
CA ASP A 102 2.86 -9.74 -7.75
C ASP A 102 2.47 -8.41 -8.40
N ALA A 103 3.26 -7.97 -9.39
CA ALA A 103 2.98 -6.72 -10.08
C ALA A 103 3.06 -6.88 -11.59
N GLU A 104 2.16 -6.18 -12.27
CA GLU A 104 2.10 -6.14 -13.73
C GLU A 104 2.15 -4.70 -14.22
N GLU A 105 2.93 -4.51 -15.29
CA GLU A 105 2.97 -3.25 -16.03
C GLU A 105 1.74 -3.17 -16.95
N LEU A 106 0.97 -2.10 -16.80
CA LEU A 106 -0.22 -1.84 -17.60
C LEU A 106 0.00 -0.68 -18.57
N ASN A 107 -0.53 -0.84 -19.79
CA ASN A 107 -0.69 0.25 -20.74
C ASN A 107 -2.19 0.48 -20.93
N THR A 108 -2.72 1.60 -20.42
CA THR A 108 -4.16 1.90 -20.47
C THR A 108 -4.47 3.14 -21.33
N ASP A 109 -5.71 3.27 -21.81
CA ASP A 109 -6.15 4.47 -22.54
C ASP A 109 -6.39 5.68 -21.60
N ARG A 110 -6.42 5.44 -20.28
CA ARG A 110 -6.38 6.48 -19.24
C ARG A 110 -4.94 6.82 -18.83
N GLY A 111 -3.97 6.16 -19.47
CA GLY A 111 -2.53 6.36 -19.41
C GLY A 111 -1.76 5.06 -19.71
N PRO A 112 -0.68 5.03 -20.51
CA PRO A 112 0.62 4.96 -19.89
C PRO A 112 0.80 6.27 -19.11
N ALA A 113 1.50 6.26 -17.98
CA ALA A 113 2.00 7.52 -17.46
C ALA A 113 2.71 8.24 -18.63
N GLU A 114 2.09 9.34 -19.04
CA GLU A 114 2.68 10.51 -19.67
C GLU A 114 4.23 10.35 -19.80
N ASN A 115 4.74 10.21 -21.04
CA ASN A 115 6.07 9.72 -21.49
C ASN A 115 6.27 8.22 -21.79
N GLY A 116 5.22 7.39 -21.79
CA GLY A 116 5.31 5.99 -22.23
C GLY A 116 5.85 5.03 -21.16
N GLN A 117 5.77 5.41 -19.89
CA GLN A 117 5.95 4.49 -18.78
C GLN A 117 4.65 3.74 -18.48
N PRO A 118 4.69 2.44 -18.17
CA PRO A 118 3.50 1.68 -17.83
C PRO A 118 2.98 2.06 -16.43
N ASP A 119 1.66 1.98 -16.26
CA ASP A 119 1.01 1.96 -14.94
C ASP A 119 1.38 0.66 -14.20
N LEU A 120 1.22 0.63 -12.87
CA LEU A 120 1.48 -0.57 -12.07
C LEU A 120 0.18 -1.11 -11.47
N GLU A 121 -0.13 -2.37 -11.74
CA GLU A 121 -1.16 -3.11 -11.01
C GLU A 121 -0.50 -4.09 -10.03
N LEU A 122 -0.97 -4.08 -8.78
CA LEU A 122 -0.57 -5.05 -7.76
C LEU A 122 -1.68 -6.08 -7.59
N VAL A 123 -1.35 -7.36 -7.80
CA VAL A 123 -2.28 -8.49 -7.71
C VAL A 123 -1.91 -9.40 -6.54
N GLU A 124 -2.92 -9.89 -5.83
CA GLU A 124 -2.72 -10.80 -4.68
C GLU A 124 -2.16 -12.12 -5.25
N ALA A 125 -0.96 -12.50 -4.80
CA ALA A 125 -0.25 -13.70 -5.27
C ALA A 125 -0.92 -15.02 -4.83
#